data_AF-A0A849QSL1-F1
#
_entry.id   AF-A0A849QSL1-F1
#
_cell.length_a   1.000
_cell.length_b   1.000
_cell.length_c   1.000
_cell.angle_alpha   90.00
_cell.angle_beta   90.00
_cell.angle_gamma   90.00
#
_symmetry.space_group_name_H-M   'P 1'
#
loop_
_entity.id
_entity.type
_entity.pdbx_description
1 polymer ?
#
loop_
_entity_poly.entity_id
_entity_poly.type
_entity_poly.pdbx_seq_one_letter_code
_entity_poly.pdbx_strand_id
1 'polypeptide(L)'
;MNFTPCPKCGKETEKLYDNVCKDCFFENIVLAELPLVLHAKTCQKCGARFHRGKWVNMSNVENIVIQTVEDALSVHNLAENIEIYVEPRQLTPYMYRVRAEVDAFVKDEPVHQELNAEVRIVREACDMCSRISGGYFEGIMQIRAT
;
A
#
# COMPACT_ATOMS: atom_id res chain seq x y z
N MET A 1 -28.58 2.66 -35.50
CA MET A 1 -27.66 2.87 -34.37
C MET A 1 -27.58 4.37 -34.16
N ASN A 2 -27.92 4.86 -32.96
CA ASN A 2 -27.86 6.30 -32.66
C ASN A 2 -26.50 6.60 -32.06
N PHE A 3 -25.68 7.35 -32.80
CA PHE A 3 -24.39 7.83 -32.34
C PHE A 3 -24.57 9.18 -31.67
N THR A 4 -23.96 9.37 -30.51
CA THR A 4 -23.96 10.64 -29.79
C THR A 4 -22.55 11.24 -29.88
N PRO A 5 -22.40 12.51 -30.31
CA PRO A 5 -21.10 13.15 -30.35
C PRO A 5 -20.60 13.44 -28.93
N CYS A 6 -19.33 13.14 -28.67
CA CYS A 6 -18.67 13.45 -27.41
C CYS A 6 -18.52 14.97 -27.23
N PRO A 7 -19.01 15.57 -26.14
CA PRO A 7 -18.87 17.01 -25.88
C PRO A 7 -17.40 17.49 -25.76
N LYS A 8 -16.48 16.60 -25.38
CA LYS A 8 -15.05 16.93 -25.16
C LYS A 8 -14.21 16.84 -26.44
N CYS A 9 -14.39 15.79 -27.26
CA CYS A 9 -13.53 15.53 -28.43
C CYS A 9 -14.28 15.48 -29.77
N GLY A 10 -15.61 15.56 -29.78
CA GLY A 10 -16.43 15.54 -30.99
C GLY A 10 -16.58 14.17 -31.67
N LYS A 11 -15.89 13.12 -31.20
CA LYS A 11 -16.04 11.76 -31.75
C LYS A 11 -17.45 11.24 -31.50
N GLU A 12 -18.03 10.62 -32.52
CA GLU A 12 -19.27 9.85 -32.40
C GLU A 12 -19.03 8.59 -31.58
N THR A 13 -19.90 8.35 -30.60
CA THR A 13 -19.83 7.16 -29.74
C THR A 13 -21.21 6.60 -29.48
N GLU A 14 -21.29 5.29 -29.25
CA GLU A 14 -22.55 4.58 -28.95
C GLU A 14 -22.95 4.74 -27.47
N LYS A 15 -21.96 4.90 -26.58
CA LYS A 15 -22.15 4.97 -25.13
C LYS A 15 -21.30 6.08 -24.53
N LEU A 16 -21.93 6.95 -23.75
CA LEU A 16 -21.23 7.97 -22.96
C LEU A 16 -20.90 7.43 -21.57
N TYR A 17 -19.67 7.66 -21.13
CA TYR A 17 -19.16 7.40 -19.80
C TYR A 17 -19.03 8.75 -19.10
N ASP A 18 -19.94 9.03 -18.17
CA ASP A 18 -19.98 10.32 -17.46
C ASP A 18 -20.04 11.53 -18.41
N ASN A 19 -20.96 11.47 -19.38
CA ASN A 19 -21.20 12.49 -20.41
C ASN A 19 -20.08 12.71 -21.44
N VAL A 20 -19.02 11.88 -21.46
CA VAL A 20 -17.97 11.91 -22.49
C VAL A 20 -17.78 10.53 -23.13
N CYS A 21 -17.09 10.43 -24.26
CA CYS A 21 -16.73 9.13 -24.83
C CYS A 21 -15.73 8.39 -23.95
N LYS A 22 -15.60 7.08 -24.20
CA LYS A 22 -14.65 6.19 -23.52
C LYS A 22 -13.24 6.80 -23.42
N ASP A 23 -12.62 7.15 -24.54
CA ASP A 23 -11.26 7.72 -24.57
C ASP A 23 -11.12 8.94 -23.63
N CYS A 24 -12.09 9.85 -23.72
CA CYS A 24 -12.10 11.09 -22.94
C CYS A 24 -12.33 10.89 -21.44
N PHE A 25 -13.02 9.80 -21.06
CA PHE A 25 -13.24 9.40 -19.68
C PHE A 25 -11.95 8.82 -19.06
N PHE A 26 -11.29 7.92 -19.78
CA PHE A 26 -10.08 7.23 -19.29
C PHE A 26 -8.81 8.08 -19.35
N GLU A 27 -8.77 9.15 -20.15
CA GLU A 27 -7.60 10.01 -20.30
C GLU A 27 -7.12 10.64 -18.97
N ASN A 28 -8.02 10.87 -18.01
CA ASN A 28 -7.71 11.50 -16.73
C ASN A 28 -8.01 10.61 -15.51
N ILE A 29 -8.38 9.35 -15.71
CA ILE A 29 -8.67 8.49 -14.57
C ILE A 29 -7.36 8.01 -13.95
N VAL A 30 -7.19 8.31 -12.66
CA VAL A 30 -6.10 7.76 -11.87
C VAL A 30 -6.69 6.54 -11.16
N LEU A 31 -6.27 5.33 -11.57
CA LEU A 31 -6.81 4.09 -11.01
C LEU A 31 -6.36 3.87 -9.57
N ALA A 32 -5.13 4.24 -9.24
CA ALA A 32 -4.59 4.15 -7.90
C ALA A 32 -3.53 5.23 -7.64
N GLU A 33 -3.39 5.59 -6.38
CA GLU A 33 -2.41 6.54 -5.87
C GLU A 33 -1.54 5.87 -4.80
N LEU A 34 -0.24 6.17 -4.86
CA LEU A 34 0.74 5.68 -3.90
C LEU A 34 1.77 6.78 -3.61
N PRO A 35 2.06 7.10 -2.34
CA PRO A 35 3.14 8.03 -2.01
C PRO A 35 4.49 7.55 -2.53
N LEU A 36 5.28 8.46 -3.11
CA LEU A 36 6.60 8.15 -3.66
C LEU A 36 7.59 7.63 -2.61
N VAL A 37 7.42 8.02 -1.34
CA VAL A 37 8.27 7.60 -0.23
C VAL A 37 7.40 7.19 0.95
N LEU A 38 7.62 5.97 1.44
CA LEU A 38 6.94 5.37 2.58
C LEU A 38 7.95 5.01 3.66
N HIS A 39 7.51 5.03 4.92
CA HIS A 39 8.34 4.70 6.07
C HIS A 39 7.76 3.49 6.81
N ALA A 40 8.50 2.38 6.77
CA ALA A 40 8.14 1.16 7.49
C ALA A 40 8.91 1.13 8.82
N LYS A 41 8.20 1.30 9.92
CA LYS A 41 8.76 1.26 11.28
C LYS A 41 8.88 -0.18 11.78
N THR A 42 10.07 -0.56 12.22
CA THR A 42 10.41 -1.91 12.68
C THR A 42 11.16 -1.89 14.01
N CYS A 43 10.92 -2.89 14.85
CA CYS A 43 11.60 -3.04 16.12
C CYS A 43 13.00 -3.65 15.90
N GLN A 44 14.05 -2.96 16.35
CA GLN A 44 15.43 -3.45 16.23
C GLN A 44 15.70 -4.76 16.98
N LYS A 45 14.92 -5.05 18.04
CA LYS A 45 15.14 -6.22 18.91
C LYS A 45 14.30 -7.42 18.53
N CYS A 46 13.00 -7.24 18.29
CA CYS A 46 12.07 -8.35 18.04
C CYS A 46 11.53 -8.40 16.61
N GLY A 47 11.85 -7.43 15.75
CA GLY A 47 11.38 -7.40 14.36
C GLY A 47 9.92 -6.97 14.16
N ALA A 48 9.17 -6.67 15.24
CA ALA A 48 7.79 -6.21 15.13
C ALA A 48 7.65 -4.97 14.23
N ARG A 49 6.58 -4.87 13.44
CA ARG A 49 6.24 -3.67 12.65
C ARG A 49 5.28 -2.77 13.42
N PHE A 50 5.40 -1.47 13.23
CA PHE A 50 4.42 -0.50 13.74
C PHE A 50 3.34 -0.25 12.68
N HIS A 51 2.10 -0.57 13.01
CA HIS A 51 0.95 -0.39 12.13
C HIS A 51 -0.24 0.13 12.95
N ARG A 52 -0.87 1.22 12.47
CA ARG A 52 -2.06 1.85 13.09
C ARG A 52 -1.97 2.03 14.62
N GLY A 53 -0.84 2.54 15.09
CA GLY A 53 -0.64 2.84 16.52
C GLY A 53 -0.22 1.64 17.39
N LYS A 54 -0.01 0.45 16.80
CA LYS A 54 0.34 -0.77 17.53
C LYS A 54 1.54 -1.48 16.93
N TRP A 55 2.27 -2.20 17.78
CA TRP A 55 3.34 -3.10 17.36
C TRP A 55 2.79 -4.49 17.08
N VAL A 56 3.00 -4.99 15.87
CA VAL A 56 2.55 -6.31 15.42
C VAL A 56 3.76 -7.15 15.07
N ASN A 57 3.87 -8.34 15.66
CA ASN A 57 4.96 -9.26 15.34
C ASN A 57 4.83 -9.76 13.90
N MET A 58 5.92 -9.66 13.14
CA MET A 58 6.04 -10.20 11.80
C MET A 58 7.43 -10.80 11.61
N SER A 59 7.49 -11.80 10.75
CA SER A 59 8.66 -12.66 10.58
C SER A 59 9.68 -12.14 9.56
N ASN A 60 9.30 -11.31 8.57
CA ASN A 60 10.21 -10.87 7.50
C ASN A 60 10.01 -9.39 7.13
N VAL A 61 11.12 -8.68 6.92
CA VAL A 61 11.20 -7.29 6.45
C VAL A 61 10.52 -7.11 5.09
N GLU A 62 10.67 -8.06 4.16
CA GLU A 62 10.01 -7.95 2.85
C GLU A 62 8.49 -7.95 2.96
N ASN A 63 7.91 -8.80 3.82
CA ASN A 63 6.47 -8.78 4.06
C ASN A 63 6.04 -7.45 4.71
N ILE A 64 6.87 -6.88 5.59
CA ILE A 64 6.59 -5.56 6.18
C ILE A 64 6.58 -4.48 5.08
N VAL A 65 7.51 -4.55 4.12
CA VAL A 65 7.56 -3.64 2.96
C VAL A 65 6.29 -3.77 2.11
N ILE A 66 5.91 -4.99 1.74
CA ILE A 66 4.71 -5.27 0.95
C ILE A 66 3.47 -4.71 1.65
N GLN A 67 3.26 -5.06 2.92
CA GLN A 67 2.10 -4.58 3.67
C GLN A 67 2.13 -3.06 3.88
N THR A 68 3.30 -2.43 3.99
CA THR A 68 3.39 -0.96 4.08
C THR A 68 2.90 -0.29 2.79
N VAL A 69 3.14 -0.92 1.65
CA VAL A 69 2.67 -0.44 0.34
C VAL A 69 1.18 -0.69 0.18
N GLU A 70 0.69 -1.89 0.51
CA GLU A 70 -0.74 -2.21 0.51
C GLU A 70 -1.54 -1.29 1.44
N ASP A 71 -1.01 -1.01 2.64
CA ASP A 71 -1.65 -0.13 3.63
C ASP A 71 -1.76 1.34 3.15
N ALA A 72 -0.85 1.76 2.26
CA ALA A 72 -0.76 3.14 1.75
C ALA A 72 -1.37 3.32 0.35
N LEU A 73 -1.64 2.22 -0.36
CA LEU A 73 -2.22 2.24 -1.69
C LEU A 73 -3.69 2.64 -1.62
N SER A 74 -4.06 3.69 -2.34
CA SER A 74 -5.45 4.14 -2.46
C SER A 74 -5.93 3.84 -3.87
N VAL A 75 -6.94 2.98 -4.00
CA VAL A 75 -7.54 2.62 -5.30
C VAL A 75 -8.79 3.47 -5.54
N HIS A 76 -9.04 3.82 -6.80
CA HIS A 76 -10.17 4.63 -7.24
C HIS A 76 -11.50 3.99 -6.82
N ASN A 77 -12.47 4.81 -6.40
CA ASN A 77 -13.74 4.34 -5.85
C ASN A 77 -14.64 3.57 -6.83
N LEU A 78 -14.47 3.81 -8.13
CA LEU A 78 -15.18 3.11 -9.21
C LEU A 78 -14.50 1.81 -9.66
N ALA A 79 -13.37 1.43 -9.07
CA ALA A 79 -12.65 0.22 -9.43
C ALA A 79 -13.34 -1.02 -8.84
N GLU A 80 -13.58 -2.01 -9.69
CA GLU A 80 -14.14 -3.32 -9.35
C GLU A 80 -13.15 -4.42 -9.75
N ASN A 81 -13.26 -5.61 -9.14
CA ASN A 81 -12.36 -6.75 -9.36
C ASN A 81 -10.87 -6.36 -9.32
N ILE A 82 -10.47 -5.76 -8.20
CA ILE A 82 -9.13 -5.22 -8.02
C ILE A 82 -8.14 -6.36 -7.75
N GLU A 83 -7.11 -6.46 -8.59
CA GLU A 83 -5.93 -7.29 -8.39
C GLU A 83 -4.71 -6.39 -8.19
N ILE A 84 -3.93 -6.65 -7.13
CA ILE A 84 -2.74 -5.86 -6.81
C ILE A 84 -1.56 -6.81 -6.74
N TYR A 85 -0.52 -6.51 -7.49
CA TYR A 85 0.75 -7.22 -7.45
C TYR A 85 1.84 -6.28 -6.93
N VAL A 86 2.58 -6.69 -5.91
CA VAL A 86 3.63 -5.89 -5.27
C VAL A 86 4.96 -6.60 -5.38
N GLU A 87 5.91 -5.98 -6.07
CA GLU A 87 7.27 -6.49 -6.26
C GLU A 87 8.28 -5.61 -5.52
N PRO A 88 8.75 -6.03 -4.32
CA PRO A 88 9.80 -5.32 -3.61
C PRO A 88 11.20 -5.71 -4.14
N ARG A 89 12.01 -4.70 -4.45
CA ARG A 89 13.43 -4.85 -4.77
C ARG A 89 14.29 -4.16 -3.72
N GLN A 90 15.10 -4.94 -3.01
CA GLN A 90 16.04 -4.39 -2.04
C GLN A 90 17.14 -3.59 -2.74
N LEU A 91 17.33 -2.33 -2.32
CA LEU A 91 18.43 -1.48 -2.77
C LEU A 91 19.56 -1.43 -1.74
N THR A 92 19.19 -1.37 -0.46
CA THR A 92 20.11 -1.40 0.68
C THR A 92 19.45 -2.18 1.82
N PRO A 93 20.16 -2.48 2.93
CA PRO A 93 19.55 -3.10 4.12
C PRO A 93 18.36 -2.33 4.72
N TYR A 94 18.18 -1.06 4.35
CA TYR A 94 17.14 -0.17 4.90
C TYR A 94 16.27 0.50 3.84
N MET A 95 16.45 0.19 2.55
CA MET A 95 15.68 0.83 1.47
C MET A 95 15.29 -0.19 0.42
N TYR A 96 14.03 -0.15 0.05
CA TYR A 96 13.43 -0.96 -1.00
C TYR A 96 12.83 -0.05 -2.05
N ARG A 97 13.04 -0.36 -3.32
CA ARG A 97 12.20 0.15 -4.40
C ARG A 97 11.07 -0.85 -4.60
N VAL A 98 9.84 -0.39 -4.63
CA VAL A 98 8.68 -1.23 -4.84
C VAL A 98 7.99 -0.82 -6.12
N ARG A 99 7.73 -1.80 -6.97
CA ARG A 99 6.79 -1.68 -8.08
C ARG A 99 5.46 -2.27 -7.62
N ALA A 100 4.38 -1.52 -7.82
CA ALA A 100 3.02 -1.99 -7.57
C ALA A 100 2.25 -1.93 -8.89
N GLU A 101 1.66 -3.05 -9.28
CA GLU A 101 0.80 -3.17 -10.45
C GLU A 101 -0.63 -3.33 -9.95
N VAL A 102 -1.53 -2.49 -10.47
CA VAL A 102 -2.94 -2.50 -10.11
C VAL A 102 -3.75 -2.75 -11.37
N ASP A 103 -4.44 -3.88 -11.39
CA ASP A 103 -5.39 -4.26 -12.43
C ASP A 103 -6.79 -4.18 -11.85
N ALA A 104 -7.71 -3.52 -12.57
CA ALA A 104 -9.10 -3.42 -12.15
C ALA A 104 -10.03 -3.17 -13.34
N PHE A 105 -11.33 -3.27 -13.09
CA PHE A 105 -12.36 -2.85 -14.02
C PHE A 105 -12.95 -1.52 -13.57
N VAL A 106 -13.09 -0.57 -14.49
CA VAL A 106 -13.85 0.66 -14.25
C VAL A 106 -14.95 0.74 -15.31
N LYS A 107 -16.21 0.66 -14.89
CA LYS A 107 -17.37 0.67 -15.80
C LYS A 107 -17.25 -0.39 -16.93
N ASP A 108 -16.97 -1.63 -16.53
CA ASP A 108 -16.78 -2.81 -17.41
C ASP A 108 -15.55 -2.76 -18.33
N GLU A 109 -14.65 -1.79 -18.16
CA GLU A 109 -13.43 -1.67 -18.96
C GLU A 109 -12.20 -2.01 -18.11
N PRO A 110 -11.30 -2.88 -18.60
CA PRO A 110 -10.07 -3.20 -17.88
C PRO A 110 -9.12 -2.00 -17.92
N VAL A 111 -8.58 -1.65 -16.76
CA VAL A 111 -7.59 -0.60 -16.56
C VAL A 111 -6.42 -1.17 -15.78
N HIS A 112 -5.22 -0.86 -16.26
CA HIS A 112 -3.96 -1.24 -15.63
C HIS A 112 -3.18 0.02 -15.28
N GLN A 113 -2.61 0.07 -14.07
CA GLN A 113 -1.71 1.14 -13.67
C GLN A 113 -0.50 0.59 -12.90
N GLU A 114 0.70 0.98 -13.34
CA GLU A 114 1.94 0.76 -12.60
C GLU A 114 2.28 1.98 -11.73
N LEU A 115 2.65 1.72 -10.48
CA LEU A 115 3.11 2.70 -9.50
C LEU A 115 4.47 2.29 -8.95
N ASN A 116 5.27 3.28 -8.59
CA ASN A 116 6.59 3.06 -8.00
C ASN A 116 6.73 3.86 -6.71
N ALA A 117 7.28 3.24 -5.68
CA ALA A 117 7.57 3.88 -4.40
C ALA A 117 8.91 3.42 -3.81
N GLU A 118 9.48 4.24 -2.96
CA GLU A 118 10.61 3.89 -2.11
C GLU A 118 10.11 3.64 -0.68
N VAL A 119 10.41 2.45 -0.14
CA VAL A 119 10.10 2.13 1.26
C VAL A 119 11.38 2.18 2.08
N ARG A 120 11.40 3.07 3.07
CA ARG A 120 12.50 3.25 4.02
C ARG A 120 12.21 2.54 5.32
N ILE A 121 13.11 1.66 5.74
CA ILE A 121 13.00 0.95 7.01
C ILE A 121 13.52 1.86 8.13
N VAL A 122 12.60 2.28 8.99
CA VAL A 122 12.92 3.03 10.22
C VAL A 122 13.02 2.04 11.37
N ARG A 123 14.14 2.06 12.07
CA ARG A 123 14.45 1.11 13.14
C ARG A 123 14.34 1.79 14.50
N GLU A 124 13.34 1.41 15.29
CA GLU A 124 13.12 1.92 16.66
C GLU A 124 12.88 0.75 17.63
N ALA A 125 12.68 0.99 18.92
CA ALA A 125 12.37 -0.07 19.88
C ALA A 125 10.86 -0.06 20.18
N CYS A 126 10.21 -1.21 20.10
CA CYS A 126 8.80 -1.32 20.47
C CYS A 126 8.58 -1.13 21.97
N ASP A 127 7.35 -0.85 22.38
CA ASP A 127 7.01 -0.58 23.79
C ASP A 127 7.47 -1.71 24.73
N MET A 128 7.29 -2.97 24.31
CA MET A 128 7.72 -4.14 25.06
C MET A 128 9.24 -4.20 25.20
N CYS A 129 9.98 -4.10 24.10
CA CYS A 129 11.45 -4.15 24.11
C CYS A 129 12.06 -2.97 24.87
N SER A 130 11.45 -1.80 24.78
CA SER A 130 11.84 -0.61 25.55
C SER A 130 11.64 -0.84 27.05
N ARG A 131 10.49 -1.36 27.48
CA ARG A 131 10.22 -1.70 28.89
C ARG A 131 11.22 -2.73 29.44
N ILE A 132 11.48 -3.81 28.68
CA ILE A 132 12.45 -4.84 29.07
C ILE A 132 13.84 -4.21 29.25
N SER A 133 14.26 -3.33 28.34
CA SER A 133 15.58 -2.68 28.40
C SER A 133 15.71 -1.73 29.59
N GLY A 134 14.61 -1.11 30.01
CA GLY A 134 14.53 -0.26 31.20
C GLY A 134 14.39 -1.04 32.52
N GLY A 135 14.36 -2.38 32.49
CA GLY A 135 14.14 -3.19 33.69
C GLY A 135 12.72 -3.09 34.25
N TYR A 136 11.74 -2.65 33.44
CA TYR A 136 10.35 -2.56 33.85
C TYR A 136 9.66 -3.91 33.68
N PHE A 137 9.01 -4.36 34.76
CA PHE A 137 8.19 -5.57 34.77
C PHE A 137 6.86 -5.25 35.46
N GLU A 138 5.73 -5.65 34.86
CA GLU A 138 4.40 -5.49 35.48
C GLU A 138 4.20 -6.39 36.71
N GLY A 139 5.04 -7.43 36.86
CA GLY A 139 5.13 -8.27 38.04
C GLY A 139 6.44 -9.05 38.08
N ILE A 140 6.95 -9.33 39.28
CA ILE A 140 8.17 -10.12 39.51
C ILE A 140 7.79 -11.32 40.39
N MET A 141 7.91 -12.53 39.85
CA MET A 141 7.68 -13.77 40.59
C MET A 141 9.02 -14.30 41.14
N GLN A 142 9.17 -14.32 42.46
CA GLN A 142 10.37 -14.85 43.13
C GLN A 142 10.07 -16.22 43.73
N ILE A 143 10.67 -17.26 43.18
CA ILE A 143 10.58 -18.63 43.71
C ILE A 143 11.72 -18.82 44.72
N ARG A 144 11.41 -19.31 45.92
CA ARG A 144 12.40 -19.74 46.91
C ARG A 144 12.20 -21.22 47.21
N ALA A 145 13.29 -21.98 47.23
CA ALA A 145 13.31 -23.37 47.67
C ALA A 145 13.92 -23.43 49.08
N THR A 146 13.45 -24.39 49.88
CA THR A 146 14.00 -24.77 51.18
C THR A 146 14.93 -25.96 51.04
#